data_AF-A0ABD6XNZ8-F1
#
_entry.id   AF-A0ABD6XNZ8-F1
#
_cell.length_a   1.000
_cell.length_b   1.000
_cell.length_c   1.000
_cell.angle_alpha   90.00
_cell.angle_beta   90.00
_cell.angle_gamma   90.00
#
_symmetry.space_group_name_H-M   'P 1'
#
loop_
_entity.id
_entity.type
_entity.pdbx_description
1 polymer ?
#
loop_
_entity_poly.entity_id
_entity_poly.type
_entity_poly.pdbx_seq_one_letter_code
_entity_poly.pdbx_strand_id
1 'polypeptide(L)' 'MSNYFVSWLRRQVRYFAATLISATLIIGFGMLAVTFWPAIAWSSTAIFAVLVAGLTFCLV' A
#
# COMPACT_ATOMS: atom_id res chain seq x y z
N MET A 1 15.39 30.07 -1.12
CA MET A 1 15.00 28.91 -1.96
C MET A 1 14.75 27.59 -1.21
N SER A 2 15.00 27.51 0.11
CA SER A 2 14.95 26.23 0.87
C SER A 2 13.53 25.71 1.19
N ASN A 3 12.59 26.58 1.58
CA ASN A 3 11.28 26.11 2.09
C ASN A 3 10.39 25.41 1.05
N TYR A 4 10.46 25.82 -0.22
CA TYR A 4 9.67 25.19 -1.28
C TYR A 4 10.15 23.76 -1.56
N PHE A 5 11.47 23.57 -1.65
CA PHE A 5 12.04 22.25 -1.89
C PHE A 5 11.78 21.29 -0.73
N VAL A 6 11.94 21.75 0.51
CA VAL A 6 11.65 20.93 1.70
C VAL A 6 10.17 20.56 1.80
N SER A 7 9.26 21.51 1.53
CA SER A 7 7.81 21.27 1.50
C SER A 7 7.42 20.27 0.41
N TRP A 8 7.98 20.44 -0.80
CA TRP A 8 7.76 19.54 -1.92
C TRP A 8 8.29 18.12 -1.63
N LEU A 9 9.51 18.02 -1.11
CA LEU A 9 10.14 16.74 -0.75
C LEU A 9 9.33 16.00 0.33
N ARG A 10 8.86 16.73 1.36
CA ARG A 10 8.03 16.15 2.41
C ARG A 10 6.70 15.62 1.86
N ARG A 11 6.12 16.28 0.85
CA ARG A 11 4.92 15.79 0.15
C ARG A 11 5.21 14.51 -0.63
N GLN A 12 6.29 14.48 -1.40
CA GLN A 12 6.71 13.30 -2.17
C GLN A 12 6.99 12.09 -1.26
N VAL A 13 7.70 12.31 -0.15
CA VAL A 13 7.97 11.25 0.84
C VAL A 13 6.67 10.72 1.44
N ARG A 14 5.68 11.57 1.69
CA ARG A 14 4.37 11.14 2.21
C ARG A 14 3.62 10.27 1.19
N TYR A 15 3.59 10.66 -0.09
CA TYR A 15 2.99 9.83 -1.15
C TYR A 15 3.72 8.50 -1.32
N PHE A 16 5.06 8.54 -1.30
CA PHE A 16 5.88 7.34 -1.42
C PHE A 16 5.66 6.40 -0.23
N ALA A 17 5.67 6.91 1.00
CA ALA A 17 5.43 6.12 2.21
C ALA A 17 4.04 5.49 2.21
N ALA A 18 2.99 6.24 1.82
CA ALA A 18 1.64 5.72 1.71
C ALA A 18 1.55 4.55 0.71
N THR A 19 2.23 4.67 -0.43
CA THR A 19 2.29 3.62 -1.45
C THR A 19 3.12 2.42 -1.00
N LEU A 20 4.26 2.65 -0.35
CA LEU A 20 5.17 1.60 0.14
C LEU A 20 4.51 0.76 1.24
N ILE A 21 3.84 1.41 2.19
CA ILE A 21 3.12 0.73 3.28
C ILE A 21 2.01 -0.14 2.69
N SER A 22 1.25 0.40 1.73
CA SER A 22 0.19 -0.33 1.02
C SER A 22 0.73 -1.56 0.30
N ALA A 23 1.81 -1.40 -0.47
CA ALA A 23 2.45 -2.50 -1.19
C ALA A 23 2.95 -3.59 -0.23
N THR A 24 3.59 -3.19 0.88
CA THR A 24 4.12 -4.12 1.88
C THR A 24 2.99 -4.92 2.55
N LEU A 25 1.87 -4.27 2.88
CA LEU A 25 0.69 -4.94 3.44
C LEU A 25 0.12 -5.99 2.49
N ILE A 26 -0.01 -5.66 1.20
CA ILE A 26 -0.54 -6.57 0.18
C ILE A 26 0.37 -7.79 0.00
N ILE A 27 1.69 -7.57 -0.06
CA ILE A 27 2.68 -8.65 -0.19
C ILE A 27 2.65 -9.56 1.04
N GLY A 28 2.66 -8.97 2.25
CA GLY A 28 2.59 -9.72 3.50
C GLY A 28 1.31 -10.56 3.59
N PHE A 29 0.17 -9.98 3.23
CA PHE A 29 -1.11 -10.70 3.17
C PHE A 29 -1.07 -11.83 2.14
N GLY A 30 -0.46 -11.62 0.98
CA GLY A 30 -0.30 -12.66 -0.04
C GLY A 30 0.52 -13.85 0.43
N MET A 31 1.64 -13.62 1.10
CA MET A 31 2.45 -14.71 1.67
C MET A 31 1.67 -15.50 2.74
N LEU A 32 0.92 -14.80 3.59
CA LEU A 32 0.06 -15.43 4.59
C LEU A 32 -1.08 -16.23 3.93
N ALA A 33 -1.71 -15.67 2.90
CA ALA A 33 -2.83 -16.29 2.21
C ALA A 33 -2.44 -17.58 1.50
N VAL A 34 -1.25 -17.62 0.88
CA VAL A 34 -0.70 -18.84 0.29
C VAL A 34 -0.43 -19.92 1.35
N THR A 35 -0.07 -19.52 2.57
CA THR A 35 0.24 -20.44 3.66
C THR A 35 -1.01 -21.01 4.34
N PHE A 36 -2.02 -20.16 4.62
CA PHE A 36 -3.19 -20.55 5.41
C PHE A 36 -4.39 -21.00 4.57
N TRP A 37 -4.57 -20.47 3.36
CA TRP A 37 -5.71 -20.80 2.49
C TRP A 37 -5.34 -20.71 0.99
N PRO A 38 -4.45 -21.60 0.52
CA PRO A 38 -3.90 -21.56 -0.84
C PRO A 38 -4.97 -21.61 -1.94
N ALA A 39 -6.08 -22.32 -1.71
CA ALA A 39 -7.17 -22.46 -2.68
C ALA A 39 -7.83 -21.13 -3.06
N ILE A 40 -7.82 -20.15 -2.15
CA ILE A 40 -8.44 -18.82 -2.35
C ILE A 40 -7.43 -17.68 -2.21
N ALA A 41 -6.12 -17.99 -2.23
CA ALA A 41 -5.07 -17.01 -1.96
C ALA A 41 -5.13 -15.83 -2.92
N TRP A 42 -5.32 -16.08 -4.23
CA TRP A 42 -5.43 -15.05 -5.27
C TRP A 42 -6.66 -14.17 -5.13
N SER A 43 -7.84 -14.77 -4.92
CA SER A 43 -9.09 -14.02 -4.80
C SER A 43 -9.10 -13.14 -3.54
N SER A 44 -8.62 -13.67 -2.41
CA SER A 44 -8.51 -12.91 -1.16
C SER A 44 -7.48 -11.79 -1.24
N THR A 45 -6.31 -12.02 -1.88
CA THR A 45 -5.33 -10.94 -2.10
C THR A 45 -5.83 -9.87 -3.04
N ALA A 46 -6.56 -10.23 -4.10
CA ALA A 46 -7.12 -9.25 -5.03
C ALA A 46 -8.10 -8.30 -4.31
N ILE A 47 -9.02 -8.86 -3.51
CA ILE A 47 -9.98 -8.07 -2.72
C ILE A 47 -9.24 -7.18 -1.71
N PHE A 48 -8.26 -7.74 -1.00
CA PHE A 48 -7.45 -6.99 -0.04
C PHE A 48 -6.66 -5.86 -0.70
N ALA A 49 -6.08 -6.11 -1.88
CA ALA A 49 -5.35 -5.10 -2.63
C ALA A 49 -6.24 -3.95 -3.09
N VAL A 50 -7.45 -4.23 -3.57
CA VAL A 50 -8.42 -3.19 -3.93
C VAL A 50 -8.83 -2.36 -2.72
N LEU A 51 -9.07 -2.99 -1.58
CA LEU A 51 -9.41 -2.29 -0.33
C LEU A 51 -8.27 -1.38 0.14
N VAL A 52 -7.05 -1.90 0.19
CA VAL A 52 -5.88 -1.14 0.60
C VAL A 52 -5.60 0.01 -0.37
N ALA A 53 -5.64 -0.24 -1.68
CA ALA A 53 -5.42 0.81 -2.68
C ALA A 53 -6.52 1.90 -2.62
N GLY A 54 -7.78 1.51 -2.45
CA GLY A 54 -8.90 2.43 -2.31
C GLY A 54 -8.82 3.28 -1.04
N LEU A 55 -8.49 2.67 0.10
CA LEU A 55 -8.28 3.39 1.36
C LEU A 55 -7.11 4.36 1.27
N THR A 56 -5.99 3.92 0.68
CA THR A 56 -4.81 4.77 0.49
C THR A 56 -5.11 5.94 -0.43
N PHE A 57 -5.90 5.75 -1.50
CA PHE A 57 -6.34 6.86 -2.35
C PHE A 57 -7.27 7.83 -1.62
N CYS A 58 -8.12 7.35 -0.71
CA CYS A 58 -9.04 8.20 0.04
C CYS A 58 -8.39 8.96 1.20
N LEU A 59 -7.28 8.45 1.75
CA LEU A 59 -6.55 9.03 2.89
C LEU A 59 -5.45 10.03 2.50
N VAL A 60 -5.08 10.05 1.22
CA VAL A 60 -3.99 10.84 0.64
C VAL A 60 -4.53 12.12 0.00
#